data_AF-M0CX78-F1
#
_entry.id   AF-M0CX78-F1
#
_cell.length_a   1.000
_cell.length_b   1.000
_cell.length_c   1.000
_cell.angle_alpha   90.00
_cell.angle_beta   90.00
_cell.angle_gamma   90.00
#
_symmetry.space_group_name_H-M   'P 1'
#
loop_
_entity.id
_entity.type
_entity.pdbx_description
1 polymer ?
#
loop_
_entity_poly.entity_id
_entity_poly.type
_entity_poly.pdbx_seq_one_letter_code
_entity_poly.pdbx_strand_id
1 'polypeptide(L)'
;MRRDAHERLTERFEDYRIVRKLRRVPPHEVYEASVDSRRAVYKGDTGPTGNAAVEGRVTALVGRETAVPVPETLRVGDDCYVTAWHPDAPAPDSSDEADEAWAAAAGRGLATLHTETEPLVDGCGPFRAADGGVRVETADDWHAAAVDHVRHRRSVLAEYGHADVADAAVEFLRDRPDAFDGAGDPVCCHGWWTPEHVAVEDGRVACVVDFEHATAAPGEWDYWRTVTPTFAACDEDTTAARRAFRRGYESVRPFSPGFERRRPYYGLLNGVYYLQSLYVQDRHGPAATAERAARFRARIFETISELDRGRLGRTAHPSRRVAFARHTPTSVMSRFDAVLFDLDGTLCENEQDVEHLYFGAFERAEVEPFGAPSDLWAVLEGPPTTPDEFEYYREGFRTVAAEHGRAEADVSAVAREFVDGIDYGAVSLLGGAEAALADAGVGHRVGLMTNGPEYRQSVKLEALGLEDAFEVVVYAGDMERRKPHTDPFDRAVEALGVDASATLYVGNSLKYDVAGAREAGLPVAWYPDGDADPGSYDPDYVVESLAELADVLDGTVE
;
A
#
# COMPACT_ATOMS: atom_id res chain seq x y z
N MET A 1 8.37 -41.14 20.73
CA MET A 1 9.76 -40.80 21.09
C MET A 1 10.19 -39.72 20.12
N ARG A 2 10.56 -38.52 20.60
CA ARG A 2 11.03 -37.41 19.74
C ARG A 2 12.31 -37.90 19.06
N ARG A 3 12.34 -37.95 17.72
CA ARG A 3 13.58 -38.26 16.99
C ARG A 3 14.48 -37.03 17.02
N ASP A 4 15.72 -37.21 17.46
CA ASP A 4 16.73 -36.16 17.41
C ASP A 4 17.28 -36.02 15.98
N ALA A 5 17.88 -34.87 15.63
CA ALA A 5 18.39 -34.60 14.29
C ALA A 5 19.34 -35.70 13.77
N HIS A 6 20.14 -36.30 14.65
CA HIS A 6 20.99 -37.45 14.34
C HIS A 6 20.20 -38.68 13.86
N GLU A 7 19.08 -39.02 14.49
CA GLU A 7 18.27 -40.18 14.09
C GLU A 7 17.66 -39.97 12.69
N ARG A 8 17.14 -38.76 12.41
CA ARG A 8 16.54 -38.44 11.11
C ARG A 8 17.54 -38.43 9.96
N LEU A 9 18.76 -37.94 10.21
CA LEU A 9 19.85 -37.93 9.21
C LEU A 9 20.39 -39.34 8.96
N THR A 10 20.56 -40.16 9.99
CA THR A 10 21.06 -41.55 9.87
C THR A 10 20.16 -42.43 8.99
N GLU A 11 18.85 -42.19 9.02
CA GLU A 11 17.89 -42.93 8.19
C GLU A 11 17.96 -42.57 6.69
N ARG A 12 18.60 -41.45 6.34
CA ARG A 12 18.46 -40.81 5.02
C ARG A 12 19.76 -40.66 4.25
N PHE A 13 20.90 -40.67 4.94
CA PHE A 13 22.22 -40.47 4.36
C PHE A 13 23.19 -41.54 4.86
N GLU A 14 24.06 -42.02 3.97
CA GLU A 14 25.09 -43.00 4.32
C GLU A 14 26.23 -42.37 5.13
N ASP A 15 26.59 -41.12 4.81
CA ASP A 15 27.57 -40.33 5.53
C ASP A 15 26.99 -38.96 5.91
N TYR A 16 27.01 -38.62 7.21
CA TYR A 16 26.63 -37.30 7.67
C TYR A 16 27.40 -36.84 8.91
N ARG A 17 27.53 -35.53 9.04
CA ARG A 17 28.08 -34.86 10.22
C ARG A 17 27.35 -33.55 10.50
N ILE A 18 26.80 -33.39 11.70
CA ILE A 18 26.33 -32.07 12.16
C ILE A 18 27.56 -31.22 12.50
N VAL A 19 27.71 -30.07 11.84
CA VAL A 19 28.86 -29.17 12.02
C VAL A 19 28.61 -28.23 13.19
N ARG A 20 27.48 -27.51 13.16
CA ARG A 20 27.05 -26.61 14.23
C ARG A 20 25.56 -26.34 14.15
N LYS A 21 25.00 -25.88 15.26
CA LYS A 21 23.63 -25.37 15.31
C LYS A 21 23.61 -23.94 14.75
N LEU A 22 22.72 -23.69 13.80
CA LEU A 22 22.50 -22.35 13.25
C LEU A 22 21.41 -21.63 14.04
N ARG A 23 20.26 -22.28 14.26
CA ARG A 23 19.10 -21.67 14.92
C ARG A 23 18.25 -22.73 15.65
N ARG A 24 17.64 -22.34 16.76
CA ARG A 24 16.60 -23.15 17.43
C ARG A 24 15.49 -22.22 17.92
N VAL A 25 14.48 -22.06 17.11
CA VAL A 25 13.26 -21.32 17.43
C VAL A 25 12.11 -22.30 17.25
N PRO A 26 11.41 -22.72 18.32
CA PRO A 26 10.27 -23.59 18.19
C PRO A 26 9.27 -23.02 17.14
N PRO A 27 8.71 -23.87 16.27
CA PRO A 27 8.75 -25.32 16.33
C PRO A 27 9.91 -25.97 15.58
N HIS A 28 10.98 -25.28 15.17
CA HIS A 28 12.06 -25.88 14.36
C HIS A 28 13.46 -25.83 14.99
N GLU A 29 14.33 -26.69 14.50
CA GLU A 29 15.78 -26.62 14.71
C GLU A 29 16.50 -26.65 13.36
N VAL A 30 17.54 -25.83 13.25
CA VAL A 30 18.33 -25.66 12.02
C VAL A 30 19.80 -25.90 12.31
N TYR A 31 20.42 -26.78 11.54
CA TYR A 31 21.82 -27.14 11.66
C TYR A 31 22.56 -26.96 10.35
N GLU A 32 23.80 -26.49 10.45
CA GLU A 32 24.78 -26.70 9.40
C GLU A 32 25.24 -28.15 9.51
N ALA A 33 25.16 -28.87 8.40
CA ALA A 33 25.56 -30.27 8.30
C ALA A 33 26.51 -30.47 7.12
N SER A 34 27.17 -31.62 7.12
CA SER A 34 27.72 -32.21 5.92
C SER A 34 26.98 -33.52 5.67
N VAL A 35 26.50 -33.72 4.45
CA VAL A 35 25.85 -34.97 4.00
C VAL A 35 26.52 -35.40 2.71
N ASP A 36 26.93 -36.66 2.62
CA ASP A 36 27.63 -37.23 1.45
C ASP A 36 28.78 -36.32 0.94
N SER A 37 29.61 -35.83 1.88
CA SER A 37 30.72 -34.87 1.65
C SER A 37 30.33 -33.49 1.08
N ARG A 38 29.04 -33.17 0.97
CA ARG A 38 28.54 -31.83 0.60
C ARG A 38 28.23 -31.02 1.86
N ARG A 39 28.48 -29.71 1.85
CA ARG A 39 28.00 -28.79 2.89
C ARG A 39 26.51 -28.57 2.70
N ALA A 40 25.74 -28.61 3.79
CA ALA A 40 24.29 -28.65 3.75
C ALA A 40 23.66 -27.90 4.94
N VAL A 41 22.38 -27.60 4.80
CA VAL A 41 21.51 -27.11 5.87
C VAL A 41 20.43 -28.15 6.12
N TYR A 42 20.28 -28.56 7.38
CA TYR A 42 19.16 -29.38 7.83
C TYR A 42 18.19 -28.50 8.62
N LYS A 43 16.89 -28.61 8.35
CA LYS A 43 15.81 -28.04 9.18
C LYS A 43 14.81 -29.14 9.50
N GLY A 44 14.41 -29.23 10.77
CA GLY A 44 13.51 -30.27 11.25
C GLY A 44 12.58 -29.81 12.36
N ASP A 45 11.46 -30.50 12.48
CA ASP A 45 10.42 -30.19 13.45
C ASP A 45 10.84 -30.61 14.85
N THR A 46 10.65 -29.72 15.81
CA THR A 46 10.83 -29.95 17.23
C THR A 46 9.48 -30.17 17.94
N GLY A 47 8.34 -29.90 17.31
CA GLY A 47 7.01 -30.04 17.90
C GLY A 47 5.91 -30.33 16.87
N PRO A 48 4.67 -30.61 17.32
CA PRO A 48 3.57 -31.04 16.44
C PRO A 48 3.02 -29.94 15.53
N THR A 49 3.41 -28.68 15.78
CA THR A 49 3.08 -27.52 14.93
C THR A 49 4.15 -27.24 13.88
N GLY A 50 5.23 -28.04 13.85
CA GLY A 50 6.27 -27.96 12.83
C GLY A 50 5.74 -28.38 11.45
N ASN A 51 6.38 -27.85 10.42
CA ASN A 51 5.99 -28.05 9.02
C ASN A 51 7.19 -28.13 8.08
N ALA A 52 8.36 -28.54 8.58
CA ALA A 52 9.62 -28.55 7.82
C ALA A 52 9.50 -29.36 6.52
N ALA A 53 8.78 -30.48 6.53
CA ALA A 53 8.61 -31.29 5.34
C ALA A 53 7.85 -30.57 4.21
N VAL A 54 6.83 -29.76 4.53
CA VAL A 54 6.12 -28.98 3.52
C VAL A 54 7.00 -27.86 2.99
N GLU A 55 7.69 -27.14 3.88
CA GLU A 55 8.66 -26.10 3.49
C GLU A 55 9.69 -26.66 2.51
N GLY A 56 10.34 -27.78 2.83
CA GLY A 56 11.30 -28.42 1.92
C GLY A 56 10.71 -28.84 0.58
N ARG A 57 9.42 -29.23 0.53
CA ARG A 57 8.72 -29.55 -0.73
C ARG A 57 8.40 -28.29 -1.54
N VAL A 58 8.04 -27.18 -0.88
CA VAL A 58 7.86 -25.88 -1.54
C VAL A 58 9.19 -25.40 -2.11
N THR A 59 10.28 -25.43 -1.33
CA THR A 59 11.62 -25.09 -1.83
C THR A 59 12.02 -25.95 -3.03
N ALA A 60 11.76 -27.26 -2.99
CA ALA A 60 12.03 -28.15 -4.12
C ALA A 60 11.16 -27.88 -5.36
N LEU A 61 9.91 -27.44 -5.17
CA LEU A 61 9.03 -27.02 -6.26
C LEU A 61 9.56 -25.74 -6.91
N VAL A 62 9.83 -24.71 -6.10
CA VAL A 62 10.35 -23.42 -6.58
C VAL A 62 11.65 -23.62 -7.35
N GLY A 63 12.63 -24.31 -6.77
CA GLY A 63 13.92 -24.52 -7.43
C GLY A 63 13.88 -25.41 -8.69
N ARG A 64 12.77 -26.10 -8.94
CA ARG A 64 12.60 -26.92 -10.16
C ARG A 64 11.79 -26.21 -11.23
N GLU A 65 10.77 -25.46 -10.85
CA GLU A 65 9.76 -24.93 -11.76
C GLU A 65 9.87 -23.42 -11.99
N THR A 66 10.75 -22.71 -11.26
CA THR A 66 10.91 -21.26 -11.37
C THR A 66 12.37 -20.86 -11.58
N ALA A 67 12.58 -19.62 -12.04
CA ALA A 67 13.87 -18.96 -12.16
C ALA A 67 14.34 -18.36 -10.82
N VAL A 68 13.55 -18.45 -9.75
CA VAL A 68 13.91 -17.92 -8.44
C VAL A 68 14.98 -18.82 -7.81
N PRO A 69 16.18 -18.30 -7.52
CA PRO A 69 17.26 -19.12 -7.00
C PRO A 69 16.98 -19.50 -5.55
N VAL A 70 16.96 -20.79 -5.27
CA VAL A 70 16.81 -21.37 -3.94
C VAL A 70 17.86 -22.46 -3.72
N PRO A 71 18.22 -22.78 -2.47
CA PRO A 71 19.12 -23.90 -2.19
C PRO A 71 18.60 -25.23 -2.77
N GLU A 72 19.49 -25.98 -3.45
CA GLU A 72 19.15 -27.31 -3.98
C GLU A 72 18.62 -28.22 -2.86
N THR A 73 17.40 -28.72 -3.02
CA THR A 73 16.82 -29.65 -2.04
C THR A 73 17.40 -31.05 -2.25
N LEU A 74 18.19 -31.54 -1.29
CA LEU A 74 18.84 -32.85 -1.34
C LEU A 74 17.87 -33.95 -0.92
N ARG A 75 17.09 -33.70 0.13
CA ARG A 75 16.15 -34.68 0.67
C ARG A 75 15.04 -34.01 1.46
N VAL A 76 13.82 -34.53 1.33
CA VAL A 76 12.71 -34.21 2.22
C VAL A 76 12.26 -35.47 2.95
N GLY A 77 12.11 -35.38 4.27
CA GLY A 77 11.54 -36.40 5.15
C GLY A 77 10.08 -36.09 5.51
N ASP A 78 9.58 -36.76 6.55
CA ASP A 78 8.20 -36.58 7.02
C ASP A 78 8.06 -35.34 7.93
N ASP A 79 9.15 -34.98 8.61
CA ASP A 79 9.22 -33.91 9.62
C ASP A 79 10.54 -33.12 9.54
N CYS A 80 11.24 -33.19 8.41
CA CYS A 80 12.51 -32.50 8.15
C CYS A 80 12.81 -32.37 6.66
N TYR A 81 13.77 -31.52 6.31
CA TYR A 81 14.39 -31.49 5.00
C TYR A 81 15.87 -31.08 5.08
N VAL A 82 16.60 -31.35 4.01
CA VAL A 82 18.01 -31.01 3.84
C VAL A 82 18.22 -30.36 2.49
N THR A 83 18.87 -29.20 2.48
CA THR A 83 19.32 -28.52 1.26
C THR A 83 20.84 -28.47 1.19
N ALA A 84 21.39 -28.30 -0.01
CA ALA A 84 22.77 -27.90 -0.18
C ALA A 84 22.99 -26.51 0.44
N TRP A 85 24.20 -26.25 0.91
CA TRP A 85 24.60 -24.89 1.28
C TRP A 85 24.66 -24.01 0.03
N HIS A 86 23.94 -22.90 0.03
CA HIS A 86 24.04 -21.89 -1.04
C HIS A 86 25.05 -20.80 -0.64
N PRO A 87 26.03 -20.44 -1.49
CA PRO A 87 27.04 -19.44 -1.14
C PRO A 87 26.43 -18.07 -0.87
N ASP A 88 25.39 -17.72 -1.64
CA ASP A 88 24.74 -16.40 -1.58
C ASP A 88 23.50 -16.41 -0.67
N ALA A 89 23.32 -17.45 0.17
CA ALA A 89 22.23 -17.44 1.14
C ALA A 89 22.40 -16.26 2.11
N PRO A 90 21.31 -15.56 2.47
CA PRO A 90 21.34 -14.48 3.47
C PRO A 90 22.03 -14.95 4.76
N ALA A 91 22.85 -14.09 5.36
CA ALA A 91 23.46 -14.42 6.64
C ALA A 91 22.39 -14.30 7.74
N PRO A 92 22.35 -15.21 8.74
CA PRO A 92 21.36 -15.15 9.82
C PRO A 92 21.38 -13.84 10.63
N ASP A 93 22.49 -13.10 10.56
CA ASP A 93 22.74 -11.86 11.28
C ASP A 93 22.97 -10.65 10.35
N SER A 94 22.80 -10.79 9.01
CA SER A 94 22.90 -9.64 8.11
C SER A 94 21.62 -8.80 8.22
N SER A 95 21.73 -7.65 8.89
CA SER A 95 20.75 -6.58 8.77
C SER A 95 21.01 -5.79 7.50
N ASP A 96 20.92 -6.43 6.34
CA ASP A 96 21.01 -5.70 5.08
C ASP A 96 19.82 -4.74 5.02
N GLU A 97 20.11 -3.46 4.89
CA GLU A 97 19.09 -2.43 4.75
C GLU A 97 18.30 -2.70 3.46
N ALA A 98 16.98 -2.60 3.53
CA ALA A 98 16.10 -2.72 2.38
C ALA A 98 16.19 -1.45 1.52
N ASP A 99 17.38 -1.14 1.02
CA ASP A 99 17.63 0.03 0.19
C ASP A 99 16.92 -0.06 -1.17
N GLU A 100 17.00 1.01 -1.97
CA GLU A 100 16.33 1.09 -3.26
C GLU A 100 16.77 -0.03 -4.24
N ALA A 101 18.05 -0.41 -4.20
CA ALA A 101 18.62 -1.40 -5.11
C ALA A 101 18.15 -2.82 -4.75
N TRP A 102 18.19 -3.17 -3.46
CA TRP A 102 17.61 -4.39 -2.93
C TRP A 102 16.12 -4.44 -3.25
N ALA A 103 15.39 -3.36 -2.96
CA ALA A 103 13.95 -3.30 -3.12
C ALA A 103 13.51 -3.55 -4.57
N ALA A 104 14.16 -2.90 -5.55
CA ALA A 104 13.86 -3.12 -6.97
C ALA A 104 14.10 -4.58 -7.41
N ALA A 105 15.20 -5.18 -6.96
CA ALA A 105 15.54 -6.57 -7.29
C ALA A 105 14.61 -7.57 -6.61
N ALA A 106 14.33 -7.36 -5.32
CA ALA A 106 13.44 -8.17 -4.52
C ALA A 106 11.99 -8.11 -5.05
N GLY A 107 11.50 -6.93 -5.45
CA GLY A 107 10.20 -6.77 -6.09
C GLY A 107 10.07 -7.58 -7.39
N ARG A 108 11.09 -7.51 -8.26
CA ARG A 108 11.15 -8.35 -9.47
C ARG A 108 11.16 -9.85 -9.15
N GLY A 109 11.93 -10.26 -8.16
CA GLY A 109 12.03 -11.66 -7.74
C GLY A 109 10.71 -12.20 -7.18
N LEU A 110 10.00 -11.42 -6.37
CA LEU A 110 8.70 -11.80 -5.83
C LEU A 110 7.66 -11.94 -6.94
N ALA A 111 7.62 -10.98 -7.87
CA ALA A 111 6.73 -11.07 -9.03
C ALA A 111 7.07 -12.26 -9.94
N THR A 112 8.36 -12.60 -10.09
CA THR A 112 8.80 -13.79 -10.83
C THR A 112 8.30 -15.08 -10.16
N LEU A 113 8.47 -15.19 -8.83
CA LEU A 113 7.92 -16.30 -8.05
C LEU A 113 6.42 -16.44 -8.31
N HIS A 114 5.67 -15.36 -8.19
CA HIS A 114 4.22 -15.37 -8.37
C HIS A 114 3.82 -15.78 -9.80
N THR A 115 4.40 -15.15 -10.82
CA THR A 115 4.08 -15.42 -12.23
C THR A 115 4.39 -16.86 -12.62
N GLU A 116 5.53 -17.41 -12.21
CA GLU A 116 5.94 -18.75 -12.62
C GLU A 116 5.26 -19.86 -11.83
N THR A 117 4.71 -19.56 -10.64
CA THR A 117 3.96 -20.53 -9.82
C THR A 117 2.45 -20.47 -10.01
N GLU A 118 1.89 -19.41 -10.60
CA GLU A 118 0.46 -19.32 -10.95
C GLU A 118 -0.08 -20.57 -11.66
N PRO A 119 0.56 -21.12 -12.72
CA PRO A 119 0.03 -22.32 -13.39
C PRO A 119 0.23 -23.62 -12.58
N LEU A 120 0.88 -23.57 -11.42
CA LEU A 120 1.24 -24.73 -10.60
C LEU A 120 0.39 -24.85 -9.32
N VAL A 121 -0.40 -23.81 -9.02
CA VAL A 121 -1.11 -23.67 -7.75
C VAL A 121 -2.62 -23.68 -8.00
N ASP A 122 -3.25 -24.80 -7.66
CA ASP A 122 -4.70 -24.97 -7.79
C ASP A 122 -5.41 -24.68 -6.46
N GLY A 123 -5.96 -23.47 -6.35
CA GLY A 123 -6.80 -23.02 -5.24
C GLY A 123 -6.07 -22.23 -4.15
N CYS A 124 -6.80 -21.88 -3.10
CA CYS A 124 -6.32 -21.01 -2.02
C CYS A 124 -6.21 -21.75 -0.70
N GLY A 125 -5.15 -21.50 0.06
CA GLY A 125 -4.94 -22.07 1.39
C GLY A 125 -3.53 -22.61 1.64
N PRO A 126 -3.28 -23.18 2.83
CA PRO A 126 -1.97 -23.65 3.21
C PRO A 126 -1.52 -24.84 2.36
N PHE A 127 -0.23 -24.92 2.08
CA PHE A 127 0.35 -26.10 1.44
C PHE A 127 0.35 -27.30 2.38
N ARG A 128 0.11 -28.47 1.79
CA ARG A 128 0.18 -29.78 2.43
C ARG A 128 1.08 -30.70 1.62
N ALA A 129 1.73 -31.64 2.30
CA ALA A 129 2.54 -32.64 1.64
C ALA A 129 1.67 -33.49 0.70
N ALA A 130 2.19 -33.75 -0.51
CA ALA A 130 1.64 -34.65 -1.51
C ALA A 130 2.75 -35.56 -2.07
N ASP A 131 2.39 -36.64 -2.75
CA ASP A 131 3.40 -37.49 -3.38
C ASP A 131 4.18 -36.69 -4.45
N GLY A 132 5.50 -36.60 -4.27
CA GLY A 132 6.38 -35.87 -5.19
C GLY A 132 6.30 -34.33 -5.14
N GLY A 133 5.51 -33.72 -4.25
CA GLY A 133 5.39 -32.25 -4.19
C GLY A 133 4.51 -31.73 -3.05
N VAL A 134 3.76 -30.67 -3.33
CA VAL A 134 2.76 -30.08 -2.44
C VAL A 134 1.39 -30.05 -3.12
N ARG A 135 0.33 -30.02 -2.32
CA ARG A 135 -1.03 -29.70 -2.74
C ARG A 135 -1.57 -28.57 -1.87
N VAL A 136 -2.54 -27.84 -2.37
CA VAL A 136 -3.26 -26.83 -1.57
C VAL A 136 -4.34 -27.52 -0.74
N GLU A 137 -4.48 -27.14 0.53
CA GLU A 137 -5.70 -27.41 1.27
C GLU A 137 -6.76 -26.42 0.81
N THR A 138 -7.60 -26.85 -0.13
CA THR A 138 -8.45 -25.99 -0.94
C THR A 138 -9.61 -25.42 -0.12
N ALA A 139 -9.64 -24.10 0.02
CA ALA A 139 -10.90 -23.37 0.20
C ALA A 139 -11.54 -23.12 -1.18
N ASP A 140 -12.86 -22.93 -1.22
CA ASP A 140 -13.61 -22.70 -2.48
C ASP A 140 -13.09 -21.46 -3.24
N ASP A 141 -12.62 -20.45 -2.51
CA ASP A 141 -12.00 -19.23 -3.02
C ASP A 141 -11.04 -18.61 -1.99
N TRP A 142 -10.41 -17.48 -2.35
CA TRP A 142 -9.52 -16.74 -1.44
C TRP A 142 -10.26 -16.16 -0.23
N HIS A 143 -11.51 -15.72 -0.37
CA HIS A 143 -12.28 -15.15 0.74
C HIS A 143 -12.46 -16.18 1.86
N ALA A 144 -12.88 -17.40 1.50
CA ALA A 144 -13.00 -18.51 2.43
C ALA A 144 -11.64 -18.86 3.07
N ALA A 145 -10.56 -18.90 2.29
CA ALA A 145 -9.21 -19.12 2.81
C ALA A 145 -8.78 -18.01 3.80
N ALA A 146 -9.12 -16.74 3.53
CA ALA A 146 -8.83 -15.60 4.38
C ALA A 146 -9.63 -15.63 5.70
N VAL A 147 -10.91 -16.00 5.65
CA VAL A 147 -11.73 -16.22 6.85
C VAL A 147 -11.14 -17.34 7.70
N ASP A 148 -10.77 -18.47 7.08
CA ASP A 148 -10.14 -19.57 7.79
C ASP A 148 -8.76 -19.19 8.33
N HIS A 149 -7.98 -18.38 7.61
CA HIS A 149 -6.73 -17.83 8.10
C HIS A 149 -6.92 -17.12 9.43
N VAL A 150 -7.92 -16.25 9.58
CA VAL A 150 -8.22 -15.59 10.87
C VAL A 150 -8.72 -16.61 11.90
N ARG A 151 -9.66 -17.48 11.50
CA ARG A 151 -10.32 -18.45 12.40
C ARG A 151 -9.35 -19.40 13.09
N HIS A 152 -8.34 -19.90 12.36
CA HIS A 152 -7.32 -20.82 12.91
C HIS A 152 -6.49 -20.20 14.04
N ARG A 153 -6.44 -18.87 14.13
CA ARG A 153 -5.65 -18.13 15.12
C ARG A 153 -6.43 -17.88 16.42
N ARG A 154 -7.76 -18.04 16.37
CA ARG A 154 -8.66 -17.76 17.50
C ARG A 154 -8.29 -18.51 18.76
N SER A 155 -7.95 -19.80 18.68
CA SER A 155 -7.65 -20.60 19.89
C SER A 155 -6.43 -20.07 20.62
N VAL A 156 -5.36 -19.74 19.89
CA VAL A 156 -4.14 -19.17 20.48
C VAL A 156 -4.43 -17.78 21.05
N LEU A 157 -5.12 -16.92 20.29
CA LEU A 157 -5.49 -15.59 20.77
C LEU A 157 -6.39 -15.63 22.01
N ALA A 158 -7.27 -16.63 22.13
CA ALA A 158 -8.12 -16.83 23.30
C ALA A 158 -7.33 -17.13 24.57
N GLU A 159 -6.22 -17.87 24.48
CA GLU A 159 -5.33 -18.12 25.62
C GLU A 159 -4.75 -16.83 26.21
N TYR A 160 -4.65 -15.78 25.40
CA TYR A 160 -4.11 -14.47 25.78
C TYR A 160 -5.17 -13.37 25.89
N GLY A 161 -6.46 -13.72 25.85
CA GLY A 161 -7.57 -12.77 26.05
C GLY A 161 -7.95 -11.94 24.82
N HIS A 162 -7.53 -12.34 23.62
CA HIS A 162 -7.80 -11.64 22.35
C HIS A 162 -8.71 -12.42 21.40
N ALA A 163 -9.57 -13.31 21.92
CA ALA A 163 -10.51 -14.07 21.09
C ALA A 163 -11.48 -13.15 20.33
N ASP A 164 -11.85 -12.03 20.95
CA ASP A 164 -12.70 -10.98 20.42
C ASP A 164 -12.15 -10.37 19.12
N VAL A 165 -10.82 -10.25 19.01
CA VAL A 165 -10.16 -9.73 17.79
C VAL A 165 -10.40 -10.67 16.61
N ALA A 166 -10.19 -11.97 16.81
CA ALA A 166 -10.42 -12.96 15.78
C ALA A 166 -11.91 -13.11 15.44
N ASP A 167 -12.78 -13.07 16.45
CA ASP A 167 -14.23 -13.14 16.28
C ASP A 167 -14.75 -11.95 15.45
N ALA A 168 -14.34 -10.73 15.80
CA ALA A 168 -14.72 -9.52 15.07
C ALA A 168 -14.22 -9.52 13.63
N ALA A 169 -12.96 -9.92 13.39
CA ALA A 169 -12.41 -10.00 12.05
C ALA A 169 -13.11 -11.08 11.19
N VAL A 170 -13.45 -12.24 11.76
CA VAL A 170 -14.22 -13.29 11.06
C VAL A 170 -15.63 -12.81 10.72
N GLU A 171 -16.33 -12.18 11.66
CA GLU A 171 -17.68 -11.63 11.44
C GLU A 171 -17.63 -10.56 10.34
N PHE A 172 -16.71 -9.62 10.46
CA PHE A 172 -16.51 -8.54 9.50
C PHE A 172 -16.26 -9.04 8.07
N LEU A 173 -15.40 -10.05 7.90
CA LEU A 173 -15.10 -10.64 6.59
C LEU A 173 -16.31 -11.42 6.04
N ARG A 174 -17.04 -12.17 6.88
CA ARG A 174 -18.23 -12.91 6.46
C ARG A 174 -19.33 -12.00 5.93
N ASP A 175 -19.45 -10.80 6.48
CA ASP A 175 -20.40 -9.79 6.02
C ASP A 175 -19.98 -9.09 4.71
N ARG A 176 -18.83 -9.47 4.15
CA ARG A 176 -18.19 -8.90 2.95
C ARG A 176 -17.58 -9.98 2.05
N PRO A 177 -18.42 -10.81 1.40
CA PRO A 177 -17.93 -11.84 0.48
C PRO A 177 -17.12 -11.27 -0.70
N ASP A 178 -17.34 -10.00 -1.05
CA ASP A 178 -16.69 -9.26 -2.13
C ASP A 178 -15.38 -8.57 -1.72
N ALA A 179 -14.94 -8.72 -0.47
CA ALA A 179 -13.76 -8.03 0.09
C ALA A 179 -12.49 -8.18 -0.76
N PHE A 180 -12.36 -9.30 -1.47
CA PHE A 180 -11.20 -9.64 -2.29
C PHE A 180 -11.52 -9.83 -3.77
N ASP A 181 -12.66 -9.34 -4.24
CA ASP A 181 -13.04 -9.44 -5.65
C ASP A 181 -11.94 -8.86 -6.55
N GLY A 182 -11.52 -9.64 -7.53
CA GLY A 182 -10.47 -9.26 -8.47
C GLY A 182 -9.04 -9.35 -7.94
N ALA A 183 -8.78 -10.00 -6.80
CA ALA A 183 -7.42 -10.19 -6.27
C ALA A 183 -6.48 -11.01 -7.19
N GLY A 184 -7.03 -11.69 -8.19
CA GLY A 184 -6.30 -12.53 -9.14
C GLY A 184 -6.20 -13.99 -8.69
N ASP A 185 -5.65 -14.82 -9.57
CA ASP A 185 -5.47 -16.25 -9.34
C ASP A 185 -4.40 -16.53 -8.26
N PRO A 186 -4.53 -17.65 -7.52
CA PRO A 186 -3.59 -18.01 -6.48
C PRO A 186 -2.21 -18.33 -7.04
N VAL A 187 -1.19 -17.95 -6.28
CA VAL A 187 0.23 -18.19 -6.57
C VAL A 187 0.91 -18.78 -5.35
N CYS A 188 2.16 -19.23 -5.48
CA CYS A 188 2.97 -19.58 -4.33
C CYS A 188 3.47 -18.29 -3.67
N CYS A 189 2.80 -17.85 -2.62
CA CYS A 189 3.28 -16.77 -1.76
C CYS A 189 4.41 -17.31 -0.88
N HIS A 190 5.51 -16.57 -0.77
CA HIS A 190 6.61 -16.84 0.16
C HIS A 190 6.16 -16.63 1.61
N GLY A 191 5.37 -15.58 1.85
CA GLY A 191 4.77 -15.26 3.14
C GLY A 191 5.67 -14.45 4.09
N TRP A 192 6.94 -14.21 3.73
CA TRP A 192 7.89 -13.39 4.50
C TRP A 192 9.12 -12.93 3.68
N TRP A 193 8.88 -12.23 2.57
CA TRP A 193 9.90 -11.86 1.58
C TRP A 193 10.74 -10.64 2.02
N THR A 194 11.55 -10.81 3.05
CA THR A 194 12.30 -9.73 3.72
C THR A 194 13.82 -9.87 3.49
N PRO A 195 14.65 -8.84 3.77
CA PRO A 195 16.11 -8.91 3.57
C PRO A 195 16.81 -10.07 4.29
N GLU A 196 16.27 -10.51 5.43
CA GLU A 196 16.75 -11.69 6.17
C GLU A 196 16.57 -13.02 5.40
N HIS A 197 15.73 -13.05 4.36
CA HIS A 197 15.40 -14.25 3.58
C HIS A 197 15.68 -14.13 2.09
N VAL A 198 15.97 -12.92 1.59
CA VAL A 198 16.19 -12.65 0.16
C VAL A 198 17.52 -11.93 -0.02
N ALA A 199 18.50 -12.65 -0.54
CA ALA A 199 19.79 -12.08 -0.92
C ALA A 199 19.69 -11.51 -2.33
N VAL A 200 20.27 -10.31 -2.51
CA VAL A 200 20.37 -9.63 -3.80
C VAL A 200 21.84 -9.41 -4.13
N GLU A 201 22.23 -9.77 -5.35
CA GLU A 201 23.57 -9.51 -5.89
C GLU A 201 23.41 -8.97 -7.33
N ASP A 202 24.19 -7.94 -7.67
CA ASP A 202 24.17 -7.31 -9.00
C ASP A 202 22.76 -6.95 -9.52
N GLY A 203 21.90 -6.47 -8.62
CA GLY A 203 20.53 -6.03 -8.95
C GLY A 203 19.55 -7.17 -9.27
N ARG A 204 19.88 -8.40 -8.88
CA ARG A 204 19.03 -9.60 -9.04
C ARG A 204 18.97 -10.38 -7.73
N VAL A 205 17.86 -11.08 -7.51
CA VAL A 205 17.79 -12.05 -6.41
C VAL A 205 18.82 -13.15 -6.66
N ALA A 206 19.70 -13.37 -5.68
CA ALA A 206 20.77 -14.35 -5.72
C ALA A 206 20.40 -15.64 -4.97
N CYS A 207 19.61 -15.53 -3.90
CA CYS A 207 19.11 -16.69 -3.15
C CYS A 207 17.89 -16.31 -2.30
N VAL A 208 16.89 -17.18 -2.27
CA VAL A 208 15.72 -17.10 -1.38
C VAL A 208 15.68 -18.32 -0.46
N VAL A 209 15.43 -18.08 0.82
CA VAL A 209 15.36 -19.10 1.87
C VAL A 209 14.12 -18.92 2.75
N ASP A 210 13.80 -19.91 3.58
CA ASP A 210 12.74 -19.85 4.61
C ASP A 210 11.30 -19.74 4.09
N PHE A 211 10.86 -20.75 3.32
CA PHE A 211 9.47 -20.91 2.85
C PHE A 211 8.51 -21.43 3.94
N GLU A 212 8.82 -21.22 5.22
CA GLU A 212 8.02 -21.67 6.36
C GLU A 212 6.59 -21.13 6.34
N HIS A 213 6.44 -19.89 5.86
CA HIS A 213 5.16 -19.18 5.79
C HIS A 213 4.48 -19.31 4.42
N ALA A 214 5.00 -20.17 3.54
CA ALA A 214 4.50 -20.29 2.19
C ALA A 214 3.06 -20.83 2.16
N THR A 215 2.24 -20.25 1.29
CA THR A 215 0.84 -20.62 1.12
C THR A 215 0.36 -20.25 -0.28
N ALA A 216 -0.73 -20.88 -0.71
CA ALA A 216 -1.42 -20.49 -1.93
C ALA A 216 -2.39 -19.35 -1.64
N ALA A 217 -2.17 -18.19 -2.27
CA ALA A 217 -2.98 -16.99 -2.09
C ALA A 217 -2.80 -16.05 -3.29
N PRO A 218 -3.64 -15.01 -3.45
CA PRO A 218 -3.36 -13.96 -4.42
C PRO A 218 -2.02 -13.28 -4.14
N GLY A 219 -1.23 -13.02 -5.20
CA GLY A 219 0.10 -12.42 -5.05
C GLY A 219 0.10 -11.05 -4.35
N GLU A 220 -1.01 -10.33 -4.42
CA GLU A 220 -1.20 -9.07 -3.69
C GLU A 220 -1.11 -9.22 -2.18
N TRP A 221 -1.58 -10.35 -1.63
CA TRP A 221 -1.49 -10.60 -0.19
C TRP A 221 -0.03 -10.72 0.25
N ASP A 222 0.80 -11.42 -0.50
CA ASP A 222 2.23 -11.57 -0.20
C ASP A 222 3.00 -10.26 -0.41
N TYR A 223 2.63 -9.49 -1.44
CA TYR A 223 3.17 -8.16 -1.65
C TYR A 223 2.91 -7.27 -0.41
N TRP A 224 1.66 -7.16 0.04
CA TRP A 224 1.32 -6.31 1.18
C TRP A 224 1.91 -6.85 2.49
N ARG A 225 2.01 -8.17 2.62
CA ARG A 225 2.65 -8.83 3.77
C ARG A 225 4.15 -8.56 3.83
N THR A 226 4.77 -8.30 2.68
CA THR A 226 6.18 -7.93 2.56
C THR A 226 6.40 -6.44 2.78
N VAL A 227 5.72 -5.60 1.99
CA VAL A 227 5.95 -4.15 1.98
C VAL A 227 5.60 -3.50 3.32
N THR A 228 4.51 -3.94 3.97
CA THR A 228 4.03 -3.33 5.22
C THR A 228 5.08 -3.34 6.34
N PRO A 229 5.69 -4.49 6.72
CA PRO A 229 6.72 -4.50 7.75
C PRO A 229 8.10 -4.02 7.26
N THR A 230 8.48 -4.27 6.00
CA THR A 230 9.82 -3.94 5.50
C THR A 230 10.02 -2.44 5.31
N PHE A 231 8.97 -1.73 4.88
CA PHE A 231 9.02 -0.30 4.59
C PHE A 231 8.06 0.49 5.49
N ALA A 232 8.04 0.14 6.77
CA ALA A 232 7.13 0.73 7.76
C ALA A 232 7.56 2.14 8.21
N ALA A 233 8.83 2.51 8.04
CA ALA A 233 9.32 3.84 8.36
C ALA A 233 8.83 4.87 7.32
N CYS A 234 8.44 6.05 7.78
CA CYS A 234 7.93 7.12 6.93
C CYS A 234 9.03 8.15 6.60
N ASP A 235 10.25 7.70 6.34
CA ASP A 235 11.35 8.55 5.86
C ASP A 235 11.52 8.47 4.33
N GLU A 236 12.30 9.41 3.77
CA GLU A 236 12.50 9.56 2.32
C GLU A 236 13.13 8.30 1.70
N ASP A 237 14.15 7.74 2.35
CA ASP A 237 14.87 6.55 1.87
C ASP A 237 13.93 5.33 1.83
N THR A 238 13.13 5.13 2.88
CA THR A 238 12.14 4.05 2.95
C THR A 238 11.03 4.23 1.93
N THR A 239 10.61 5.48 1.67
CA THR A 239 9.62 5.81 0.64
C THR A 239 10.15 5.50 -0.76
N ALA A 240 11.40 5.87 -1.04
CA ALA A 240 12.07 5.58 -2.30
C ALA A 240 12.22 4.06 -2.51
N ALA A 241 12.66 3.33 -1.48
CA ALA A 241 12.77 1.88 -1.52
C ALA A 241 11.41 1.20 -1.75
N ARG A 242 10.35 1.63 -1.06
CA ARG A 242 8.99 1.11 -1.29
C ARG A 242 8.53 1.33 -2.73
N ARG A 243 8.75 2.52 -3.30
CA ARG A 243 8.44 2.80 -4.72
C ARG A 243 9.26 1.92 -5.65
N ALA A 244 10.53 1.68 -5.35
CA ALA A 244 11.38 0.80 -6.14
C ALA A 244 10.95 -0.66 -6.07
N PHE A 245 10.51 -1.16 -4.91
CA PHE A 245 9.93 -2.49 -4.77
C PHE A 245 8.70 -2.64 -5.66
N ARG A 246 7.79 -1.66 -5.63
CA ARG A 246 6.60 -1.62 -6.48
C ARG A 246 6.96 -1.67 -7.97
N ARG A 247 7.85 -0.78 -8.43
CA ARG A 247 8.33 -0.75 -9.82
C ARG A 247 8.97 -2.07 -10.23
N GLY A 248 9.76 -2.66 -9.34
CA GLY A 248 10.36 -3.97 -9.55
C GLY A 248 9.30 -5.05 -9.77
N TYR A 249 8.29 -5.09 -8.91
CA TYR A 249 7.19 -6.04 -9.03
C TYR A 249 6.39 -5.86 -10.33
N GLU A 250 5.93 -4.63 -10.61
CA GLU A 250 5.12 -4.29 -11.79
C GLU A 250 5.87 -4.53 -13.12
N SER A 251 7.20 -4.52 -13.10
CA SER A 251 8.01 -4.83 -14.30
C SER A 251 7.89 -6.29 -14.77
N VAL A 252 7.37 -7.18 -13.92
CA VAL A 252 7.15 -8.60 -14.24
C VAL A 252 5.67 -8.97 -14.17
N ARG A 253 4.94 -8.44 -13.17
CA ARG A 253 3.53 -8.75 -12.94
C ARG A 253 2.75 -7.48 -12.58
N PRO A 254 1.80 -7.03 -13.42
CA PRO A 254 0.95 -5.90 -13.08
C PRO A 254 -0.02 -6.26 -11.94
N PHE A 255 -0.42 -5.27 -11.15
CA PHE A 255 -1.47 -5.46 -10.15
C PHE A 255 -2.86 -5.50 -10.78
N SER A 256 -3.76 -6.26 -10.15
CA SER A 256 -5.14 -6.33 -10.58
C SER A 256 -5.90 -5.05 -10.18
N PRO A 257 -6.94 -4.64 -10.93
CA PRO A 257 -7.78 -3.51 -10.54
C PRO A 257 -8.30 -3.63 -9.10
N GLY A 258 -8.29 -2.53 -8.35
CA GLY A 258 -8.66 -2.51 -6.93
C GLY A 258 -7.60 -3.01 -5.95
N PHE A 259 -6.34 -3.10 -6.39
CA PHE A 259 -5.21 -3.53 -5.56
C PHE A 259 -5.05 -2.72 -4.27
N GLU A 260 -5.06 -1.38 -4.36
CA GLU A 260 -4.95 -0.49 -3.20
C GLU A 260 -6.19 -0.60 -2.31
N ARG A 261 -7.39 -0.61 -2.90
CA ARG A 261 -8.65 -0.87 -2.18
C ARG A 261 -8.65 -2.15 -1.33
N ARG A 262 -7.89 -3.18 -1.72
CA ARG A 262 -7.80 -4.45 -0.96
C ARG A 262 -6.76 -4.39 0.16
N ARG A 263 -5.87 -3.40 0.17
CA ARG A 263 -4.81 -3.20 1.17
C ARG A 263 -5.33 -3.25 2.61
N PRO A 264 -6.41 -2.57 3.02
CA PRO A 264 -6.85 -2.61 4.42
C PRO A 264 -7.33 -4.00 4.84
N TYR A 265 -7.93 -4.78 3.93
CA TYR A 265 -8.33 -6.16 4.21
C TYR A 265 -7.11 -7.07 4.44
N TYR A 266 -6.06 -6.93 3.61
CA TYR A 266 -4.80 -7.63 3.86
C TYR A 266 -4.12 -7.15 5.15
N GLY A 267 -4.23 -5.86 5.46
CA GLY A 267 -3.81 -5.27 6.73
C GLY A 267 -4.50 -5.91 7.92
N LEU A 268 -5.81 -6.16 7.84
CA LEU A 268 -6.59 -6.88 8.86
C LEU A 268 -6.07 -8.31 9.04
N LEU A 269 -5.89 -9.07 7.96
CA LEU A 269 -5.36 -10.45 8.03
C LEU A 269 -3.97 -10.49 8.67
N ASN A 270 -3.07 -9.61 8.23
CA ASN A 270 -1.71 -9.53 8.73
C ASN A 270 -1.67 -9.04 10.18
N GLY A 271 -2.53 -8.10 10.57
CA GLY A 271 -2.66 -7.61 11.94
C GLY A 271 -3.03 -8.73 12.92
N VAL A 272 -4.02 -9.55 12.59
CA VAL A 272 -4.39 -10.73 13.40
C VAL A 272 -3.22 -11.70 13.52
N TYR A 273 -2.50 -11.95 12.42
CA TYR A 273 -1.29 -12.79 12.45
C TYR A 273 -0.19 -12.23 13.36
N TYR A 274 0.10 -10.92 13.27
CA TYR A 274 1.12 -10.28 14.10
C TYR A 274 0.77 -10.29 15.57
N LEU A 275 -0.51 -10.04 15.90
CA LEU A 275 -0.99 -10.11 17.28
C LEU A 275 -0.73 -11.49 17.89
N GLN A 276 -1.04 -12.57 17.16
CA GLN A 276 -0.72 -13.93 17.63
C GLN A 276 0.80 -14.13 17.76
N SER A 277 1.57 -13.66 16.77
CA SER A 277 3.00 -13.91 16.69
C SER A 277 3.78 -13.29 17.86
N LEU A 278 3.30 -12.18 18.42
CA LEU A 278 3.87 -11.58 19.64
C LEU A 278 3.97 -12.58 20.79
N TYR A 279 2.94 -13.43 20.95
CA TYR A 279 2.87 -14.40 22.05
C TYR A 279 3.60 -15.69 21.75
N VAL A 280 3.63 -16.11 20.47
CA VAL A 280 4.35 -17.33 20.06
C VAL A 280 5.86 -17.14 20.10
N GLN A 281 6.36 -15.94 19.76
CA GLN A 281 7.79 -15.68 19.70
C GLN A 281 8.42 -15.34 21.06
N ASP A 282 7.63 -14.90 22.05
CA ASP A 282 8.05 -14.56 23.44
C ASP A 282 9.33 -13.71 23.53
N ARG A 283 9.51 -12.76 22.59
CA ARG A 283 10.75 -11.97 22.48
C ARG A 283 10.78 -10.71 23.34
N HIS A 284 9.63 -10.26 23.86
CA HIS A 284 9.50 -8.91 24.43
C HIS A 284 9.27 -8.87 25.94
N GLY A 285 9.25 -10.01 26.62
CA GLY A 285 8.84 -10.09 28.01
C GLY A 285 7.36 -9.70 28.21
N PRO A 286 6.74 -10.05 29.35
CA PRO A 286 5.27 -9.96 29.47
C PRO A 286 4.70 -8.55 29.29
N ALA A 287 5.37 -7.53 29.86
CA ALA A 287 4.87 -6.15 29.83
C ALA A 287 4.92 -5.52 28.43
N ALA A 288 6.05 -5.59 27.73
CA ALA A 288 6.16 -5.00 26.40
C ALA A 288 5.38 -5.81 25.34
N THR A 289 5.21 -7.12 25.55
CA THR A 289 4.29 -7.94 24.75
C THR A 289 2.85 -7.45 24.90
N ALA A 290 2.40 -7.20 26.14
CA ALA A 290 1.05 -6.68 26.41
C ALA A 290 0.82 -5.30 25.78
N GLU A 291 1.79 -4.38 25.87
CA GLU A 291 1.70 -3.05 25.26
C GLU A 291 1.63 -3.12 23.73
N ARG A 292 2.49 -3.93 23.10
CA ARG A 292 2.44 -4.16 21.64
C ARG A 292 1.12 -4.79 21.23
N ALA A 293 0.64 -5.78 21.98
CA ALA A 293 -0.63 -6.44 21.73
C ALA A 293 -1.82 -5.46 21.82
N ALA A 294 -1.80 -4.53 22.77
CA ALA A 294 -2.81 -3.48 22.87
C ALA A 294 -2.82 -2.57 21.63
N ARG A 295 -1.65 -2.19 21.12
CA ARG A 295 -1.52 -1.41 19.87
C ARG A 295 -2.04 -2.15 18.65
N PHE A 296 -1.63 -3.41 18.47
CA PHE A 296 -2.16 -4.24 17.36
C PHE A 296 -3.66 -4.43 17.46
N ARG A 297 -4.18 -4.71 18.67
CA ARG A 297 -5.61 -4.82 18.90
C ARG A 297 -6.34 -3.53 18.52
N ALA A 298 -5.86 -2.37 18.98
CA ALA A 298 -6.47 -1.08 18.65
C ALA A 298 -6.49 -0.84 17.13
N ARG A 299 -5.36 -1.07 16.44
CA ARG A 299 -5.26 -0.90 15.00
C ARG A 299 -6.19 -1.84 14.22
N ILE A 300 -6.37 -3.09 14.67
CA ILE A 300 -7.30 -4.03 14.04
C ILE A 300 -8.74 -3.53 14.12
N PHE A 301 -9.19 -3.11 15.31
CA PHE A 301 -10.54 -2.58 15.49
C PHE A 301 -10.75 -1.25 14.75
N GLU A 302 -9.73 -0.41 14.69
CA GLU A 302 -9.72 0.80 13.89
C GLU A 302 -9.88 0.49 12.40
N THR A 303 -9.09 -0.45 11.85
CA THR A 303 -9.23 -0.89 10.44
C THR A 303 -10.62 -1.45 10.13
N ILE A 304 -11.20 -2.26 11.05
CA ILE A 304 -12.59 -2.71 10.93
C ILE A 304 -13.55 -1.52 10.88
N SER A 305 -13.37 -0.55 11.78
CA SER A 305 -14.22 0.64 11.87
C SER A 305 -14.08 1.58 10.66
N GLU A 306 -12.88 1.75 10.13
CA GLU A 306 -12.60 2.50 8.89
C GLU A 306 -13.32 1.84 7.71
N LEU A 307 -13.21 0.53 7.56
CA LEU A 307 -13.88 -0.22 6.50
C LEU A 307 -15.41 -0.32 6.67
N ASP A 308 -15.92 -0.24 7.90
CA ASP A 308 -17.35 -0.11 8.19
C ASP A 308 -17.87 1.31 7.91
N ARG A 309 -17.11 2.37 8.25
CA ARG A 309 -17.45 3.75 7.91
C ARG A 309 -17.47 3.98 6.40
N GLY A 310 -16.51 3.42 5.68
CA GLY A 310 -16.54 3.41 4.20
C GLY A 310 -17.78 2.73 3.63
N ARG A 311 -18.39 1.77 4.35
CA ARG A 311 -19.69 1.17 3.98
C ARG A 311 -20.87 2.05 4.40
N LEU A 312 -20.85 2.66 5.58
CA LEU A 312 -21.95 3.51 6.06
C LEU A 312 -22.10 4.81 5.25
N GLY A 313 -20.98 5.43 4.87
CA GLY A 313 -20.94 6.53 3.88
C GLY A 313 -21.49 6.10 2.51
N ARG A 314 -21.27 4.84 2.11
CA ARG A 314 -21.87 4.21 0.92
C ARG A 314 -23.34 3.80 1.08
N THR A 315 -23.89 3.77 2.30
CA THR A 315 -25.30 3.40 2.53
C THR A 315 -26.24 4.59 2.73
N ALA A 316 -25.72 5.82 2.89
CA ALA A 316 -26.52 7.05 2.97
C ALA A 316 -26.69 7.75 1.60
N HIS A 317 -25.93 7.36 0.59
CA HIS A 317 -26.20 7.70 -0.79
C HIS A 317 -26.19 6.42 -1.62
N PRO A 318 -27.18 6.18 -2.48
CA PRO A 318 -27.14 5.06 -3.40
C PRO A 318 -25.86 5.24 -4.21
N SER A 319 -24.82 4.43 -3.91
CA SER A 319 -23.57 4.42 -4.67
C SER A 319 -23.92 3.91 -6.07
N ARG A 320 -24.36 4.82 -6.93
CA ARG A 320 -24.23 4.64 -8.37
C ARG A 320 -22.73 4.62 -8.61
N ARG A 321 -22.16 3.42 -8.78
CA ARG A 321 -20.94 3.30 -9.58
C ARG A 321 -21.21 4.10 -10.85
N VAL A 322 -20.50 5.19 -11.07
CA VAL A 322 -20.45 5.83 -12.39
C VAL A 322 -19.70 4.83 -13.27
N ALA A 323 -20.47 3.99 -13.95
CA ALA A 323 -19.93 3.07 -14.93
C ALA A 323 -19.52 3.89 -16.15
N PHE A 324 -18.26 4.30 -16.21
CA PHE A 324 -17.68 4.86 -17.42
C PHE A 324 -17.56 3.71 -18.43
N ALA A 325 -18.48 3.67 -19.38
CA ALA A 325 -18.40 2.74 -20.49
C ALA A 325 -17.15 3.10 -21.31
N ARG A 326 -16.11 2.26 -21.24
CA ARG A 326 -15.03 2.28 -22.24
C ARG A 326 -15.67 1.97 -23.59
N HIS A 327 -15.86 2.98 -24.44
CA HIS A 327 -16.44 2.81 -25.77
C HIS A 327 -15.65 3.55 -26.85
N THR A 328 -15.60 2.87 -27.99
CA THR A 328 -15.00 3.22 -29.27
C THR A 328 -15.51 4.58 -29.77
N PRO A 329 -14.67 5.41 -30.43
CA PRO A 329 -15.04 6.78 -30.79
C PRO A 329 -16.23 6.78 -31.75
N THR A 330 -17.32 7.43 -31.36
CA THR A 330 -18.40 7.80 -32.28
C THR A 330 -18.29 9.29 -32.51
N SER A 331 -18.09 9.69 -33.77
CA SER A 331 -17.85 11.07 -34.20
C SER A 331 -19.05 11.97 -33.89
N VAL A 332 -18.99 12.66 -32.75
CA VAL A 332 -19.56 13.98 -32.55
C VAL A 332 -18.36 14.92 -32.45
N MET A 333 -18.33 16.00 -33.22
CA MET A 333 -17.22 16.96 -33.17
C MET A 333 -17.30 17.72 -31.84
N SER A 334 -16.61 17.24 -30.80
CA SER A 334 -16.40 17.99 -29.55
C SER A 334 -15.43 19.14 -29.80
N ARG A 335 -15.61 20.24 -29.06
CA ARG A 335 -14.72 21.43 -29.13
C ARG A 335 -13.35 21.15 -28.52
N PHE A 336 -13.28 20.21 -27.58
CA PHE A 336 -12.07 19.80 -26.87
C PHE A 336 -11.85 18.30 -27.05
N ASP A 337 -10.59 17.89 -27.08
CA ASP A 337 -10.18 16.48 -27.11
C ASP A 337 -9.99 15.93 -25.69
N ALA A 338 -9.76 16.81 -24.71
CA ALA A 338 -9.54 16.44 -23.32
C ALA A 338 -10.07 17.47 -22.32
N VAL A 339 -10.33 17.01 -21.10
CA VAL A 339 -10.66 17.81 -19.93
C VAL A 339 -9.71 17.47 -18.79
N LEU A 340 -9.07 18.49 -18.22
CA LEU A 340 -8.13 18.37 -17.12
C LEU A 340 -8.69 19.08 -15.89
N PHE A 341 -8.94 18.35 -14.82
CA PHE A 341 -9.53 18.88 -13.59
C PHE A 341 -8.47 19.18 -12.53
N ASP A 342 -8.66 20.27 -11.79
CA ASP A 342 -8.12 20.40 -10.44
C ASP A 342 -8.91 19.54 -9.43
N LEU A 343 -8.33 19.30 -8.24
CA LEU A 343 -8.97 18.51 -7.18
C LEU A 343 -9.56 19.38 -6.06
N ASP A 344 -8.71 20.10 -5.32
CA ASP A 344 -9.05 20.74 -4.05
C ASP A 344 -9.81 22.06 -4.26
N GLY A 345 -11.07 22.11 -3.81
CA GLY A 345 -11.96 23.25 -4.06
C GLY A 345 -12.54 23.27 -5.47
N THR A 346 -12.25 22.24 -6.28
CA THR A 346 -12.83 22.03 -7.62
C THR A 346 -13.71 20.79 -7.62
N LEU A 347 -13.15 19.59 -7.45
CA LEU A 347 -13.93 18.35 -7.40
C LEU A 347 -14.33 17.97 -5.97
N CYS A 348 -13.55 18.37 -4.97
CA CYS A 348 -13.84 18.04 -3.57
C CYS A 348 -13.57 19.18 -2.59
N GLU A 349 -14.21 19.10 -1.43
CA GLU A 349 -13.99 19.94 -0.27
C GLU A 349 -13.55 19.13 0.95
N ASN A 350 -12.88 19.79 1.90
CA ASN A 350 -12.42 19.19 3.14
C ASN A 350 -13.54 19.23 4.19
N GLU A 351 -13.84 18.10 4.83
CA GLU A 351 -14.85 17.98 5.87
C GLU A 351 -14.31 18.17 7.29
N GLN A 352 -12.99 18.17 7.46
CA GLN A 352 -12.38 18.38 8.77
C GLN A 352 -12.60 19.81 9.26
N ASP A 353 -13.02 19.92 10.52
CA ASP A 353 -13.02 21.19 11.23
C ASP A 353 -11.58 21.66 11.46
N VAL A 354 -11.15 22.62 10.65
CA VAL A 354 -9.79 23.17 10.64
C VAL A 354 -9.46 23.86 11.96
N GLU A 355 -10.43 24.50 12.63
CA GLU A 355 -10.19 25.10 13.95
C GLU A 355 -9.99 24.01 15.00
N HIS A 356 -10.84 22.98 14.99
CA HIS A 356 -10.71 21.85 15.91
C HIS A 356 -9.38 21.11 15.73
N LEU A 357 -8.96 20.87 14.49
CA LEU A 357 -7.68 20.25 14.18
C LEU A 357 -6.51 21.09 14.71
N TYR A 358 -6.52 22.38 14.41
CA TYR A 358 -5.46 23.31 14.83
C TYR A 358 -5.36 23.40 16.34
N PHE A 359 -6.44 23.74 17.04
CA PHE A 359 -6.42 23.90 18.50
C PHE A 359 -6.25 22.56 19.24
N GLY A 360 -6.77 21.47 18.69
CA GLY A 360 -6.56 20.12 19.24
C GLY A 360 -5.09 19.70 19.23
N ALA A 361 -4.30 20.13 18.24
CA ALA A 361 -2.87 19.86 18.20
C ALA A 361 -2.13 20.52 19.38
N PHE A 362 -2.50 21.75 19.74
CA PHE A 362 -1.95 22.45 20.91
C PHE A 362 -2.31 21.76 22.22
N GLU A 363 -3.57 21.34 22.36
CA GLU A 363 -4.05 20.63 23.55
C GLU A 363 -3.27 19.32 23.76
N ARG A 364 -3.13 18.49 22.72
CA ARG A 364 -2.40 17.22 22.80
C ARG A 364 -0.90 17.40 23.03
N ALA A 365 -0.32 18.46 22.47
CA ALA A 365 1.09 18.80 22.66
C ALA A 365 1.37 19.42 24.04
N GLU A 366 0.35 19.70 24.86
CA GLU A 366 0.45 20.45 26.12
C GLU A 366 1.11 21.83 25.95
N VAL A 367 0.86 22.50 24.82
CA VAL A 367 1.39 23.83 24.49
C VAL A 367 0.25 24.85 24.47
N GLU A 368 0.39 25.95 25.19
CA GLU A 368 -0.60 27.03 25.17
C GLU A 368 -0.74 27.61 23.74
N PRO A 369 -1.96 27.66 23.15
CA PRO A 369 -2.18 28.06 21.76
C PRO A 369 -1.60 29.42 21.37
N PHE A 370 -1.29 29.56 20.08
CA PHE A 370 -0.92 30.82 19.45
C PHE A 370 -1.42 30.88 18.00
N GLY A 371 -1.76 32.09 17.54
CA GLY A 371 -2.36 32.32 16.24
C GLY A 371 -3.71 31.61 16.04
N ALA A 372 -4.16 31.63 14.80
CA ALA A 372 -5.32 30.93 14.28
C ALA A 372 -4.93 30.11 13.03
N PRO A 373 -5.78 29.18 12.57
CA PRO A 373 -5.47 28.42 11.35
C PRO A 373 -5.19 29.31 10.13
N SER A 374 -5.86 30.46 10.01
CA SER A 374 -5.62 31.43 8.95
C SER A 374 -4.19 31.98 8.93
N ASP A 375 -3.56 32.13 10.09
CA ASP A 375 -2.18 32.60 10.19
C ASP A 375 -1.22 31.53 9.66
N LEU A 376 -1.48 30.26 10.03
CA LEU A 376 -0.72 29.13 9.51
C LEU A 376 -0.85 29.03 7.99
N TRP A 377 -2.06 29.15 7.44
CA TRP A 377 -2.25 29.08 5.99
C TRP A 377 -1.62 30.26 5.25
N ALA A 378 -1.64 31.46 5.83
CA ALA A 378 -0.99 32.63 5.25
C ALA A 378 0.54 32.45 5.15
N VAL A 379 1.20 31.90 6.18
CA VAL A 379 2.65 31.66 6.14
C VAL A 379 3.04 30.47 5.27
N LEU A 380 2.11 29.52 5.08
CA LEU A 380 2.28 28.35 4.22
C LEU A 380 1.87 28.63 2.76
N GLU A 381 1.43 29.86 2.45
CA GLU A 381 1.06 30.25 1.09
C GLU A 381 2.28 30.30 0.17
N GLY A 382 2.29 29.44 -0.85
CA GLY A 382 3.36 29.34 -1.84
C GLY A 382 3.90 27.92 -1.95
N PRO A 383 4.94 27.71 -2.78
CA PRO A 383 5.59 26.42 -2.87
C PRO A 383 6.22 26.06 -1.52
N PRO A 384 6.07 24.82 -1.04
CA PRO A 384 6.69 24.41 0.20
C PRO A 384 8.21 24.44 0.06
N THR A 385 8.86 24.83 1.14
CA THR A 385 10.31 24.89 1.31
C THR A 385 10.94 23.50 1.45
N THR A 386 10.14 22.50 1.78
CA THR A 386 10.55 21.13 2.06
C THR A 386 9.47 20.13 1.62
N PRO A 387 9.85 18.94 1.10
CA PRO A 387 8.90 17.86 0.84
C PRO A 387 8.46 17.13 2.12
N ASP A 388 9.21 17.27 3.22
CA ASP A 388 8.89 16.66 4.52
C ASP A 388 7.70 17.38 5.16
N GLU A 389 6.61 16.65 5.35
CA GLU A 389 5.34 17.18 5.86
C GLU A 389 5.47 17.76 7.28
N PHE A 390 6.14 17.02 8.15
CA PHE A 390 6.35 17.45 9.52
C PHE A 390 7.17 18.74 9.56
N GLU A 391 8.25 18.81 8.79
CA GLU A 391 9.09 20.00 8.70
C GLU A 391 8.33 21.18 8.08
N TYR A 392 7.53 20.94 7.05
CA TYR A 392 6.69 21.96 6.41
C TYR A 392 5.76 22.63 7.43
N TYR A 393 5.01 21.82 8.19
CA TYR A 393 4.12 22.37 9.23
C TYR A 393 4.91 22.95 10.40
N ARG A 394 6.05 22.35 10.78
CA ARG A 394 6.92 22.87 11.84
C ARG A 394 7.48 24.25 11.51
N GLU A 395 7.87 24.48 10.26
CA GLU A 395 8.31 25.80 9.77
C GLU A 395 7.18 26.83 9.81
N GLY A 396 5.98 26.43 9.39
CA GLY A 396 4.77 27.25 9.52
C GLY A 396 4.51 27.65 10.97
N PHE A 397 4.40 26.66 11.88
CA PHE A 397 4.19 26.90 13.30
C PHE A 397 5.31 27.71 13.94
N ARG A 398 6.57 27.55 13.51
CA ARG A 398 7.69 28.38 13.96
C ARG A 398 7.50 29.85 13.60
N THR A 399 7.05 30.11 12.39
CA THR A 399 6.80 31.47 11.90
C THR A 399 5.63 32.11 12.65
N VAL A 400 4.49 31.41 12.74
CA VAL A 400 3.31 31.89 13.48
C VAL A 400 3.65 32.12 14.96
N ALA A 401 4.43 31.22 15.58
CA ALA A 401 4.88 31.38 16.97
C ALA A 401 5.73 32.65 17.14
N ALA A 402 6.66 32.93 16.22
CA ALA A 402 7.49 34.13 16.27
C ALA A 402 6.65 35.41 16.14
N GLU A 403 5.70 35.45 15.19
CA GLU A 403 4.80 36.58 14.98
C GLU A 403 3.91 36.88 16.20
N HIS A 404 3.56 35.83 16.96
CA HIS A 404 2.75 35.93 18.17
C HIS A 404 3.56 36.06 19.47
N GLY A 405 4.89 36.25 19.39
CA GLY A 405 5.75 36.42 20.57
C GLY A 405 5.94 35.15 21.42
N ARG A 406 5.83 33.98 20.79
CA ARG A 406 5.90 32.63 21.38
C ARG A 406 7.04 31.80 20.81
N ALA A 407 8.15 32.44 20.43
CA ALA A 407 9.31 31.78 19.80
C ALA A 407 9.93 30.63 20.62
N GLU A 408 9.71 30.60 21.95
CA GLU A 408 10.18 29.55 22.86
C GLU A 408 9.21 28.35 22.97
N ALA A 409 8.07 28.37 22.26
CA ALA A 409 7.11 27.27 22.29
C ALA A 409 7.67 26.02 21.59
N ASP A 410 7.27 24.83 22.04
CA ASP A 410 7.63 23.57 21.39
C ASP A 410 6.79 23.35 20.12
N VAL A 411 7.14 24.09 19.06
CA VAL A 411 6.50 23.98 17.75
C VAL A 411 6.71 22.61 17.12
N SER A 412 7.69 21.82 17.58
CA SER A 412 7.92 20.46 17.09
C SER A 412 6.91 19.48 17.68
N ALA A 413 6.48 19.69 18.92
CA ALA A 413 5.38 18.92 19.51
C ALA A 413 4.06 19.26 18.81
N VAL A 414 3.75 20.55 18.66
CA VAL A 414 2.51 21.02 18.00
C VAL A 414 2.43 20.52 16.56
N ALA A 415 3.50 20.65 15.77
CA ALA A 415 3.49 20.21 14.37
C ALA A 415 3.26 18.70 14.23
N ARG A 416 3.80 17.88 15.16
CA ARG A 416 3.58 16.43 15.16
C ARG A 416 2.12 16.10 15.43
N GLU A 417 1.56 16.67 16.48
CA GLU A 417 0.15 16.46 16.84
C GLU A 417 -0.82 17.01 15.78
N PHE A 418 -0.42 18.04 15.06
CA PHE A 418 -1.17 18.59 13.94
C PHE A 418 -1.16 17.60 12.77
N VAL A 419 0.01 17.17 12.32
CA VAL A 419 0.17 16.21 11.21
C VAL A 419 -0.53 14.89 11.52
N ASP A 420 -0.34 14.35 12.72
CA ASP A 420 -0.97 13.10 13.17
C ASP A 420 -2.51 13.21 13.25
N GLY A 421 -3.04 14.43 13.34
CA GLY A 421 -4.48 14.70 13.34
C GLY A 421 -5.11 14.90 11.97
N ILE A 422 -4.32 15.06 10.90
CA ILE A 422 -4.85 15.27 9.56
C ILE A 422 -5.43 13.95 9.03
N ASP A 423 -6.70 13.99 8.62
CA ASP A 423 -7.37 12.90 7.94
C ASP A 423 -7.60 13.30 6.48
N TYR A 424 -6.66 12.93 5.61
CA TYR A 424 -6.77 13.22 4.18
C TYR A 424 -7.97 12.54 3.51
N GLY A 425 -8.60 11.55 4.16
CA GLY A 425 -9.81 10.90 3.66
C GLY A 425 -11.10 11.62 4.04
N ALA A 426 -11.06 12.60 4.94
CA ALA A 426 -12.21 13.38 5.36
C ALA A 426 -12.53 14.48 4.32
N VAL A 427 -12.98 14.03 3.14
CA VAL A 427 -13.35 14.87 2.00
C VAL A 427 -14.68 14.41 1.41
N SER A 428 -15.41 15.34 0.80
CA SER A 428 -16.61 15.03 0.01
C SER A 428 -16.58 15.72 -1.35
N LEU A 429 -17.34 15.17 -2.29
CA LEU A 429 -17.47 15.74 -3.62
C LEU A 429 -18.25 17.04 -3.56
N LEU A 430 -17.74 18.05 -4.27
CA LEU A 430 -18.47 19.29 -4.49
C LEU A 430 -19.69 19.05 -5.36
N GLY A 431 -20.73 19.87 -5.17
CA GLY A 431 -21.97 19.78 -5.92
C GLY A 431 -21.74 19.85 -7.43
N GLY A 432 -22.20 18.82 -8.16
CA GLY A 432 -22.04 18.74 -9.61
C GLY A 432 -20.73 18.10 -10.10
N ALA A 433 -19.77 17.79 -9.22
CA ALA A 433 -18.50 17.15 -9.60
C ALA A 433 -18.72 15.79 -10.27
N GLU A 434 -19.64 14.96 -9.77
CA GLU A 434 -19.99 13.68 -10.41
C GLU A 434 -20.53 13.85 -11.82
N ALA A 435 -21.38 14.85 -12.04
CA ALA A 435 -21.96 15.14 -13.35
C ALA A 435 -20.89 15.65 -14.31
N ALA A 436 -20.06 16.60 -13.88
CA ALA A 436 -18.95 17.12 -14.66
C ALA A 436 -17.98 16.03 -15.12
N LEU A 437 -17.62 15.10 -14.22
CA LEU A 437 -16.78 13.96 -14.57
C LEU A 437 -17.49 13.00 -15.53
N ALA A 438 -18.77 12.73 -15.33
CA ALA A 438 -19.57 11.91 -16.22
C ALA A 438 -19.62 12.49 -17.64
N ASP A 439 -19.90 13.79 -17.76
CA ASP A 439 -20.01 14.51 -19.03
C ASP A 439 -18.65 14.59 -19.73
N ALA A 440 -17.57 14.91 -19.01
CA ALA A 440 -16.21 14.87 -19.54
C ALA A 440 -15.83 13.47 -20.03
N GLY A 441 -16.26 12.41 -19.33
CA GLY A 441 -16.01 11.02 -19.74
C GLY A 441 -16.72 10.62 -21.05
N VAL A 442 -17.68 11.42 -21.54
CA VAL A 442 -18.34 11.19 -22.82
C VAL A 442 -17.56 11.88 -23.93
N GLY A 443 -16.66 11.13 -24.57
CA GLY A 443 -16.00 11.54 -25.81
C GLY A 443 -14.73 12.38 -25.64
N HIS A 444 -14.26 12.60 -24.41
CA HIS A 444 -13.03 13.34 -24.13
C HIS A 444 -12.07 12.48 -23.29
N ARG A 445 -10.78 12.74 -23.40
CA ARG A 445 -9.81 12.19 -22.45
C ARG A 445 -9.88 12.96 -21.14
N VAL A 446 -9.84 12.27 -20.00
CA VAL A 446 -10.04 12.91 -18.70
C VAL A 446 -8.78 12.80 -17.85
N GLY A 447 -8.28 13.92 -17.34
CA GLY A 447 -7.12 13.98 -16.47
C GLY A 447 -7.38 14.76 -15.19
N LEU A 448 -6.52 14.55 -14.20
CA LEU A 448 -6.46 15.32 -12.96
C LEU A 448 -5.09 15.97 -12.79
N MET A 449 -5.03 17.20 -12.31
CA MET A 449 -3.79 17.88 -11.95
C MET A 449 -3.96 18.73 -10.69
N THR A 450 -3.20 18.37 -9.65
CA THR A 450 -3.26 19.01 -8.33
C THR A 450 -1.89 19.48 -7.86
N ASN A 451 -1.85 20.55 -7.07
CA ASN A 451 -0.61 21.04 -6.43
C ASN A 451 -0.18 20.21 -5.22
N GLY A 452 -1.01 19.29 -4.74
CA GLY A 452 -0.65 18.41 -3.63
C GLY A 452 0.23 17.23 -4.04
N PRO A 453 1.04 16.71 -3.11
CA PRO A 453 1.85 15.52 -3.34
C PRO A 453 0.99 14.25 -3.40
N GLU A 454 1.49 13.21 -4.08
CA GLU A 454 0.78 11.95 -4.31
C GLU A 454 0.25 11.33 -3.02
N TYR A 455 1.06 11.29 -1.95
CA TYR A 455 0.69 10.61 -0.71
C TYR A 455 -0.54 11.22 -0.01
N ARG A 456 -0.86 12.50 -0.24
CA ARG A 456 -2.08 13.15 0.28
C ARG A 456 -3.25 12.99 -0.67
N GLN A 457 -2.99 13.23 -1.95
CA GLN A 457 -4.04 13.37 -2.95
C GLN A 457 -4.60 12.01 -3.37
N SER A 458 -3.78 10.96 -3.38
CA SER A 458 -4.25 9.58 -3.60
C SER A 458 -5.27 9.13 -2.55
N VAL A 459 -5.08 9.49 -1.26
CA VAL A 459 -6.02 9.17 -0.18
C VAL A 459 -7.38 9.83 -0.40
N LYS A 460 -7.39 11.09 -0.86
CA LYS A 460 -8.64 11.80 -1.22
C LYS A 460 -9.35 11.11 -2.37
N LEU A 461 -8.62 10.76 -3.44
CA LEU A 461 -9.20 10.08 -4.60
C LEU A 461 -9.81 8.73 -4.21
N GLU A 462 -9.16 7.99 -3.31
CA GLU A 462 -9.69 6.75 -2.75
C GLU A 462 -10.98 7.00 -1.96
N ALA A 463 -10.98 7.99 -1.04
CA ALA A 463 -12.15 8.33 -0.22
C ALA A 463 -13.37 8.75 -1.07
N LEU A 464 -13.14 9.48 -2.17
CA LEU A 464 -14.17 9.95 -3.09
C LEU A 464 -14.58 8.90 -4.14
N GLY A 465 -13.86 7.78 -4.23
CA GLY A 465 -14.09 6.75 -5.25
C GLY A 465 -13.74 7.20 -6.68
N LEU A 466 -12.79 8.12 -6.83
CA LEU A 466 -12.37 8.70 -8.11
C LEU A 466 -11.08 8.09 -8.69
N GLU A 467 -10.56 7.02 -8.09
CA GLU A 467 -9.29 6.37 -8.48
C GLU A 467 -9.23 6.00 -9.98
N ASP A 468 -10.36 5.59 -10.56
CA ASP A 468 -10.50 5.16 -11.95
C ASP A 468 -11.10 6.24 -12.87
N ALA A 469 -11.34 7.46 -12.37
CA ALA A 469 -12.01 8.52 -13.13
C ALA A 469 -11.09 9.23 -14.14
N PHE A 470 -9.78 9.07 -14.00
CA PHE A 470 -8.77 9.81 -14.76
C PHE A 470 -7.83 8.86 -15.51
N GLU A 471 -7.55 9.16 -16.78
CA GLU A 471 -6.51 8.49 -17.57
C GLU A 471 -5.10 8.91 -17.12
N VAL A 472 -4.97 10.16 -16.65
CA VAL A 472 -3.71 10.76 -16.19
C VAL A 472 -3.97 11.51 -14.90
N VAL A 473 -3.12 11.29 -13.90
CA VAL A 473 -3.09 12.10 -12.67
C VAL A 473 -1.71 12.72 -12.52
N VAL A 474 -1.64 14.05 -12.41
CA VAL A 474 -0.41 14.81 -12.18
C VAL A 474 -0.42 15.39 -10.78
N TYR A 475 0.44 14.84 -9.92
CA TYR A 475 0.72 15.37 -8.58
C TYR A 475 1.85 16.39 -8.69
N ALA A 476 1.53 17.65 -9.00
CA ALA A 476 2.52 18.71 -9.11
C ALA A 476 3.27 18.93 -7.78
N GLY A 477 2.70 18.49 -6.66
CA GLY A 477 3.36 18.45 -5.37
C GLY A 477 4.70 17.72 -5.36
N ASP A 478 4.85 16.70 -6.22
CA ASP A 478 6.06 15.88 -6.36
C ASP A 478 6.97 16.35 -7.50
N MET A 479 6.62 17.46 -8.16
CA MET A 479 7.39 18.07 -9.24
C MET A 479 8.25 19.23 -8.73
N GLU A 480 9.31 19.54 -9.47
CA GLU A 480 10.18 20.70 -9.18
C GLU A 480 9.41 22.02 -9.23
N ARG A 481 8.47 22.14 -10.18
CA ARG A 481 7.64 23.33 -10.37
C ARG A 481 6.16 22.96 -10.32
N ARG A 482 5.41 23.73 -9.54
CA ARG A 482 3.97 23.58 -9.29
C ARG A 482 3.16 24.61 -10.08
N LYS A 483 1.83 24.45 -10.14
CA LYS A 483 0.95 25.52 -10.61
C LYS A 483 1.25 26.81 -9.83
N PRO A 484 1.38 27.98 -10.49
CA PRO A 484 0.94 28.27 -11.86
C PRO A 484 2.02 28.10 -12.94
N HIS A 485 3.16 27.47 -12.63
CA HIS A 485 4.14 27.15 -13.66
C HIS A 485 3.53 26.20 -14.71
N THR A 486 3.95 26.29 -15.98
CA THR A 486 3.36 25.48 -17.06
C THR A 486 3.73 24.00 -16.99
N ASP A 487 4.90 23.66 -16.42
CA ASP A 487 5.41 22.27 -16.31
C ASP A 487 4.36 21.19 -15.98
N PRO A 488 3.50 21.34 -14.95
CA PRO A 488 2.48 20.33 -14.67
C PRO A 488 1.42 20.22 -15.77
N PHE A 489 1.02 21.34 -16.37
CA PHE A 489 0.06 21.39 -17.48
C PHE A 489 0.65 20.70 -18.72
N ASP A 490 1.89 21.06 -19.07
CA ASP A 490 2.62 20.46 -20.19
C ASP A 490 2.73 18.94 -20.01
N ARG A 491 3.04 18.49 -18.79
CA ARG A 491 3.17 17.07 -18.44
C ARG A 491 1.84 16.32 -18.49
N ALA A 492 0.72 16.98 -18.16
CA ALA A 492 -0.61 16.40 -18.24
C ALA A 492 -1.05 16.26 -19.70
N VAL A 493 -0.90 17.31 -20.49
CA VAL A 493 -1.23 17.34 -21.93
C VAL A 493 -0.40 16.31 -22.71
N GLU A 494 0.91 16.23 -22.46
CA GLU A 494 1.79 15.24 -23.10
C GLU A 494 1.34 13.80 -22.79
N ALA A 495 0.99 13.51 -21.53
CA ALA A 495 0.55 12.17 -21.14
C ALA A 495 -0.85 11.82 -21.68
N LEU A 496 -1.72 12.82 -21.83
CA LEU A 496 -3.01 12.68 -22.50
C LEU A 496 -2.85 12.61 -24.03
N GLY A 497 -1.67 12.92 -24.60
CA GLY A 497 -1.42 12.81 -26.03
C GLY A 497 -2.36 13.68 -26.89
N VAL A 498 -2.72 14.85 -26.39
CA VAL A 498 -3.62 15.84 -27.02
C VAL A 498 -2.91 17.18 -27.16
N ASP A 499 -3.49 18.11 -27.92
CA ASP A 499 -2.99 19.47 -28.03
C ASP A 499 -3.46 20.35 -26.85
N ALA A 500 -2.59 21.21 -26.34
CA ALA A 500 -2.93 22.13 -25.25
C ALA A 500 -4.13 23.03 -25.59
N SER A 501 -4.19 23.56 -26.82
CA SER A 501 -5.31 24.39 -27.27
C SER A 501 -6.63 23.63 -27.42
N ALA A 502 -6.61 22.30 -27.39
CA ALA A 502 -7.77 21.42 -27.43
C ALA A 502 -8.04 20.75 -26.06
N THR A 503 -7.40 21.22 -24.99
CA THR A 503 -7.58 20.69 -23.62
C THR A 503 -8.21 21.75 -22.73
N LEU A 504 -9.43 21.52 -22.26
CA LEU A 504 -10.09 22.41 -21.31
C LEU A 504 -9.56 22.12 -19.90
N TYR A 505 -9.02 23.13 -19.23
CA TYR A 505 -8.69 23.05 -17.81
C TYR A 505 -9.87 23.52 -16.96
N VAL A 506 -10.21 22.79 -15.90
CA VAL A 506 -11.28 23.14 -14.95
C VAL A 506 -10.68 23.28 -13.56
N GLY A 507 -10.78 24.46 -12.95
CA GLY A 507 -10.23 24.70 -11.60
C GLY A 507 -10.77 25.95 -10.93
N ASN A 508 -10.46 26.11 -9.64
CA ASN A 508 -11.05 27.16 -8.81
C ASN A 508 -10.10 28.34 -8.49
N SER A 509 -8.79 28.14 -8.60
CA SER A 509 -7.84 29.16 -8.19
C SER A 509 -7.47 30.09 -9.35
N LEU A 510 -7.86 31.36 -9.27
CA LEU A 510 -7.43 32.36 -10.27
C LEU A 510 -5.89 32.39 -10.44
N LYS A 511 -5.16 32.37 -9.33
CA LYS A 511 -3.70 32.43 -9.29
C LYS A 511 -3.04 31.15 -9.80
N TYR A 512 -3.50 29.98 -9.36
CA TYR A 512 -2.84 28.71 -9.66
C TYR A 512 -3.38 28.06 -10.94
N ASP A 513 -4.69 28.09 -11.12
CA ASP A 513 -5.39 27.42 -12.22
C ASP A 513 -5.54 28.31 -13.43
N VAL A 514 -6.22 29.45 -13.31
CA VAL A 514 -6.53 30.32 -14.46
C VAL A 514 -5.26 30.88 -15.09
N ALA A 515 -4.38 31.50 -14.30
CA ALA A 515 -3.12 32.00 -14.84
C ALA A 515 -2.21 30.90 -15.39
N GLY A 516 -2.13 29.75 -14.71
CA GLY A 516 -1.28 28.63 -15.12
C GLY A 516 -1.76 27.99 -16.43
N ALA A 517 -3.06 27.72 -16.55
CA ALA A 517 -3.65 27.13 -17.75
C ALA A 517 -3.49 28.06 -18.95
N ARG A 518 -3.75 29.37 -18.79
CA ARG A 518 -3.62 30.36 -19.87
C ARG A 518 -2.18 30.48 -20.36
N GLU A 519 -1.21 30.52 -19.45
CA GLU A 519 0.22 30.56 -19.81
C GLU A 519 0.65 29.28 -20.54
N ALA A 520 0.11 28.12 -20.15
CA ALA A 520 0.32 26.84 -20.83
C ALA A 520 -0.46 26.69 -22.16
N GLY A 521 -1.28 27.68 -22.52
CA GLY A 521 -2.06 27.68 -23.76
C GLY A 521 -3.33 26.82 -23.73
N LEU A 522 -3.81 26.44 -22.54
CA LEU A 522 -5.06 25.73 -22.35
C LEU A 522 -6.23 26.73 -22.20
N PRO A 523 -7.35 26.51 -22.89
CA PRO A 523 -8.63 27.11 -22.52
C PRO A 523 -8.98 26.74 -21.08
N VAL A 524 -9.52 27.69 -20.31
CA VAL A 524 -9.81 27.46 -18.89
C VAL A 524 -11.24 27.82 -18.51
N ALA A 525 -11.89 26.89 -17.83
CA ALA A 525 -13.15 27.08 -17.11
C ALA A 525 -12.86 27.29 -15.63
N TRP A 526 -13.20 28.47 -15.14
CA TRP A 526 -13.02 28.84 -13.74
C TRP A 526 -14.29 28.55 -12.94
N TYR A 527 -14.14 27.79 -11.86
CA TYR A 527 -15.19 27.49 -10.88
C TYR A 527 -14.97 28.36 -9.62
N PRO A 528 -15.72 29.46 -9.42
CA PRO A 528 -15.48 30.40 -8.34
C PRO A 528 -15.85 29.83 -6.96
N ASP A 529 -15.09 30.23 -5.94
CA ASP A 529 -15.49 30.04 -4.55
C ASP A 529 -16.47 31.15 -4.13
N GLY A 530 -17.76 30.83 -4.07
CA GLY A 530 -18.83 31.78 -3.78
C GLY A 530 -18.97 32.88 -4.83
N ASP A 531 -19.24 34.13 -4.40
CA ASP A 531 -19.45 35.29 -5.27
C ASP A 531 -18.12 35.96 -5.73
N ALA A 532 -17.05 35.17 -5.87
CA ALA A 532 -15.74 35.70 -6.27
C ALA A 532 -15.79 36.32 -7.68
N ASP A 533 -15.07 37.43 -7.88
CA ASP A 533 -14.92 38.09 -9.18
C ASP A 533 -13.55 37.75 -9.79
N PRO A 534 -13.46 37.46 -11.10
CA PRO A 534 -12.20 37.08 -11.73
C PRO A 534 -11.18 38.23 -11.79
N GLY A 535 -11.62 39.49 -11.57
CA GLY A 535 -10.75 40.64 -11.50
C GLY A 535 -9.99 40.88 -12.79
N SER A 536 -8.64 40.83 -12.70
CA SER A 536 -7.75 40.99 -13.86
C SER A 536 -7.42 39.67 -14.56
N TYR A 537 -7.88 38.53 -14.05
CA TYR A 537 -7.70 37.24 -14.70
C TYR A 537 -8.75 37.08 -15.81
N ASP A 538 -8.39 36.33 -16.86
CA ASP A 538 -9.17 36.21 -18.09
C ASP A 538 -9.47 34.73 -18.39
N PRO A 539 -10.36 34.09 -17.61
CA PRO A 539 -10.79 32.73 -17.91
C PRO A 539 -11.67 32.72 -19.16
N ASP A 540 -11.57 31.66 -19.97
CA ASP A 540 -12.41 31.50 -21.16
C ASP A 540 -13.88 31.24 -20.78
N TYR A 541 -14.10 30.61 -19.62
CA TYR A 541 -15.43 30.35 -19.07
C TYR A 541 -15.46 30.61 -17.57
N VAL A 542 -16.59 31.14 -17.09
CA VAL A 542 -16.92 31.17 -15.66
C VAL A 542 -18.11 30.24 -15.47
N VAL A 543 -17.94 29.25 -14.59
CA VAL A 543 -18.89 28.15 -14.41
C VAL A 543 -19.39 28.23 -12.97
N GLU A 544 -20.64 28.66 -12.75
CA GLU A 544 -21.19 28.84 -11.39
C GLU A 544 -21.55 27.50 -10.72
N SER A 545 -21.73 26.46 -11.54
CA SER A 545 -21.92 25.09 -11.10
C SER A 545 -21.20 24.11 -12.00
N LEU A 546 -20.48 23.14 -11.44
CA LEU A 546 -19.82 22.10 -12.24
C LEU A 546 -20.77 21.34 -13.19
N ALA A 547 -22.08 21.32 -12.92
CA ALA A 547 -23.07 20.76 -13.83
C ALA A 547 -23.22 21.52 -15.16
N GLU A 548 -22.80 22.79 -15.23
CA GLU A 548 -22.79 23.61 -16.45
C GLU A 548 -21.63 23.24 -17.39
N LEU A 549 -20.72 22.36 -16.96
CA LEU A 549 -19.59 21.93 -17.78
C LEU A 549 -20.05 21.24 -19.08
N ALA A 550 -21.18 20.53 -19.06
CA ALA A 550 -21.77 19.94 -20.26
C ALA A 550 -21.99 20.98 -21.37
N ASP A 551 -22.53 22.15 -21.03
CA ASP A 551 -22.79 23.22 -21.99
C ASP A 551 -21.50 23.83 -22.57
N VAL A 552 -20.45 23.91 -21.75
CA VAL A 552 -19.10 24.34 -22.18
C VAL A 552 -18.50 23.34 -23.17
N LEU A 553 -18.62 22.04 -22.88
CA LEU A 553 -18.08 20.96 -23.72
C LEU A 553 -18.84 20.84 -25.06
N ASP A 554 -20.16 21.03 -25.04
CA ASP A 554 -21.03 21.00 -26.22
C ASP A 554 -20.96 22.31 -27.05
N GLY A 555 -20.35 23.36 -26.50
CA GLY A 555 -20.20 24.66 -27.16
C GLY A 555 -21.49 25.47 -27.25
N THR A 556 -22.42 25.28 -26.31
CA THR A 556 -23.69 26.01 -26.22
C THR A 556 -23.59 27.30 -25.41
N VAL A 557 -22.47 27.51 -24.70
CA VAL A 557 -22.11 28.76 -24.00
C VAL A 557 -21.20 29.61 -24.90
N GLU A 558 -21.59 30.86 -25.15
CA GLU A 558 -20.78 31.87 -25.86
C GLU A 558 -19.85 32.64 -24.92
#